data_AF-A0AAV2MYN9-F1
#
_entry.id   AF-A0AAV2MYN9-F1
#
_cell.length_a   1.000
_cell.length_b   1.000
_cell.length_c   1.000
_cell.angle_alpha   90.00
_cell.angle_beta   90.00
_cell.angle_gamma   90.00
#
_symmetry.space_group_name_H-M   'P 1'
#
loop_
_entity.id
_entity.type
_entity.pdbx_description
1 polymer ?
#
loop_
_entity_poly.entity_id
_entity_poly.type
_entity_poly.pdbx_seq_one_letter_code
_entity_poly.pdbx_strand_id
1 'polypeptide(L)'
;MLSEKHNTEFIEYWLKSWLRMGASPPNEAHCGWSRALVTALCGAFNQQTIKNYVDSLFLSATKENKKCNQWRPPTFLRVDVAHVMHFCTKWKCIKAQKHIFEKFFSSHNRTDD
;
A
#
# COMPACT_ATOMS: atom_id res chain seq x y z
N MET A 1 18.87 5.37 -3.12
CA MET A 1 18.82 5.59 -1.67
C MET A 1 19.98 4.83 -1.06
N LEU A 2 21.09 5.53 -0.80
CA LEU A 2 22.32 4.95 -0.28
C LEU A 2 22.36 5.19 1.23
N SER A 3 22.45 4.10 2.00
CA SER A 3 23.01 4.05 3.36
C SER A 3 22.25 4.72 4.52
N GLU A 4 20.92 4.63 4.59
CA GLU A 4 20.22 4.74 5.88
C GLU A 4 19.56 3.42 6.26
N LYS A 5 19.48 3.15 7.56
CA LYS A 5 18.91 1.91 8.07
C LYS A 5 17.39 1.94 7.81
N HIS A 6 16.95 1.41 6.67
CA HIS A 6 15.54 1.41 6.24
C HIS A 6 14.72 0.30 6.94
N ASN A 7 14.85 0.16 8.26
CA ASN A 7 13.99 -0.71 9.03
C ASN A 7 12.69 0.01 9.41
N THR A 8 11.67 -0.77 9.76
CA THR A 8 10.35 -0.23 10.14
C THR A 8 10.46 0.82 11.25
N GLU A 9 11.24 0.53 12.28
CA GLU A 9 11.37 1.36 13.48
C GLU A 9 11.93 2.75 13.14
N PHE A 10 12.97 2.82 12.32
CA PHE A 10 13.59 4.08 11.93
C PHE A 10 12.65 4.94 11.10
N ILE A 11 11.98 4.35 10.10
CA ILE A 11 11.03 5.05 9.24
C ILE A 11 9.84 5.55 10.07
N GLU A 12 9.30 4.71 10.96
CA GLU A 12 8.18 5.08 11.82
C GLU A 12 8.57 6.20 12.80
N TYR A 13 9.76 6.11 13.40
CA TYR A 13 10.28 7.15 14.28
C TYR A 13 10.42 8.49 13.55
N TRP A 14 10.96 8.49 12.33
CA TRP A 14 11.11 9.69 11.53
C TRP A 14 9.75 10.33 11.21
N LEU A 15 8.78 9.52 10.74
CA LEU A 15 7.42 9.98 10.45
C LEU A 15 6.71 10.53 11.68
N LYS A 16 6.79 9.85 12.83
CA LYS A 16 6.21 10.34 14.09
C LYS A 16 6.89 11.62 14.58
N SER A 17 8.21 11.76 14.37
CA SER A 17 8.93 12.99 14.70
C SER A 17 8.45 14.15 13.84
N TRP A 18 8.24 13.92 12.54
CA TRP A 18 7.68 14.90 11.64
C TRP A 18 6.27 15.36 12.08
N LEU A 19 5.39 14.42 12.47
CA LEU A 19 4.06 14.76 13.02
C LEU A 19 4.17 15.57 14.33
N ARG A 20 5.09 15.20 15.23
CA ARG A 20 5.32 15.92 16.50
C ARG A 20 5.80 17.36 16.30
N MET A 21 6.44 17.66 15.17
CA MET A 21 6.84 19.02 14.81
C MET A 21 5.66 19.87 14.30
N GLY A 22 4.44 19.34 14.29
CA GLY A 22 3.23 20.05 13.89
C GLY A 22 2.81 19.80 12.44
N ALA A 23 3.47 18.87 11.74
CA ALA A 23 3.00 18.46 10.42
C ALA A 23 1.69 17.66 10.53
N SER A 24 0.73 17.97 9.66
CA SER A 24 -0.51 17.20 9.55
C SER A 24 -0.24 15.86 8.84
N PRO A 25 -0.86 14.76 9.28
CA PRO A 25 -0.84 13.52 8.52
C PRO A 25 -1.50 13.75 7.15
N PRO A 26 -0.97 13.16 6.06
CA PRO A 26 -1.57 13.31 4.74
C PRO A 26 -2.89 12.54 4.66
N ASN A 27 -3.81 12.97 3.79
CA ASN A 27 -5.04 12.21 3.53
C ASN A 27 -4.77 10.87 2.83
N GLU A 28 -3.72 10.84 2.00
CA GLU A 28 -3.30 9.68 1.23
C GLU A 28 -1.76 9.61 1.18
N ALA A 29 -1.19 8.42 1.35
CA ALA A 29 0.25 8.18 1.24
C ALA A 29 0.53 7.08 0.22
N HIS A 30 1.36 7.38 -0.77
CA HIS A 30 1.81 6.44 -1.79
C HIS A 30 3.16 5.84 -1.39
N CYS A 31 3.29 4.53 -1.45
CA CYS A 31 4.54 3.85 -1.17
C CYS A 31 4.75 2.63 -2.07
N GLY A 32 6.01 2.23 -2.25
CA GLY A 32 6.34 0.94 -2.86
C GLY A 32 5.96 -0.24 -1.96
N TRP A 33 6.01 -1.46 -2.50
CA TRP A 33 5.64 -2.67 -1.76
C TRP A 33 6.73 -3.18 -0.81
N SER A 34 7.34 -2.28 -0.03
CA SER A 34 8.26 -2.66 1.05
C SER A 34 7.48 -2.86 2.34
N ARG A 35 7.61 -4.03 2.95
CA ARG A 35 6.96 -4.33 4.24
C ARG A 35 7.35 -3.32 5.32
N ALA A 36 8.61 -2.88 5.34
CA ALA A 36 9.08 -1.89 6.30
C ALA A 36 8.37 -0.54 6.12
N LEU A 37 8.24 -0.06 4.89
CA LEU A 37 7.54 1.19 4.57
C LEU A 37 6.05 1.12 4.93
N VAL A 38 5.35 0.07 4.49
CA VAL A 38 3.91 -0.08 4.76
C VAL A 38 3.65 -0.18 6.26
N THR A 39 4.50 -0.89 7.01
CA THR A 39 4.34 -1.03 8.45
C THR A 39 4.56 0.30 9.16
N ALA A 40 5.62 1.02 8.80
CA ALA A 40 5.95 2.31 9.39
C ALA A 40 4.86 3.36 9.11
N LEU A 41 4.33 3.41 7.88
CA LEU A 41 3.25 4.31 7.50
C LEU A 41 1.96 4.00 8.26
N CYS A 42 1.59 2.72 8.38
CA CYS A 42 0.43 2.29 9.19
C CYS A 42 0.58 2.72 10.65
N GLY A 43 1.76 2.48 11.25
CA GLY A 43 2.03 2.82 12.65
C GLY A 43 2.06 4.32 12.91
N ALA A 44 2.68 5.10 12.01
CA ALA A 44 2.82 6.53 12.17
C ALA A 44 1.51 7.29 11.90
N PHE A 45 0.82 6.99 10.80
CA PHE A 45 -0.33 7.78 10.36
C PHE A 45 -1.68 7.23 10.81
N ASN A 46 -1.81 5.91 10.95
CA ASN A 46 -3.08 5.27 11.30
C ASN A 46 -3.08 4.66 12.71
N GLN A 47 -1.93 4.64 13.40
CA GLN A 47 -1.76 4.07 14.75
C GLN A 47 -2.25 2.62 14.86
N GLN A 48 -2.09 1.85 13.79
CA GLN A 48 -2.57 0.48 13.68
C GLN A 48 -1.51 -0.43 13.08
N THR A 49 -1.65 -1.74 13.33
CA THR A 49 -0.89 -2.75 12.57
C THR A 49 -1.44 -2.85 11.15
N ILE A 50 -0.61 -3.31 10.20
CA ILE A 50 -1.08 -3.57 8.82
C ILE A 50 -2.29 -4.50 8.81
N LYS A 51 -2.27 -5.55 9.65
CA LYS A 51 -3.37 -6.52 9.72
C LYS A 51 -4.68 -5.82 10.09
N ASN A 52 -4.69 -5.05 11.19
CA ASN A 52 -5.90 -4.37 11.66
C ASN A 52 -6.38 -3.32 10.64
N TYR A 53 -5.45 -2.62 10.00
CA TYR A 53 -5.75 -1.66 8.95
C TYR A 53 -6.45 -2.32 7.75
N VAL A 54 -5.90 -3.44 7.26
CA VAL A 54 -6.49 -4.19 6.13
C VAL A 54 -7.83 -4.80 6.50
N ASP A 55 -7.95 -5.40 7.69
CA ASP A 55 -9.19 -6.00 8.17
C ASP A 55 -10.30 -4.94 8.28
N SER A 56 -9.97 -3.75 8.80
CA SER A 56 -10.92 -2.64 8.97
C SER A 56 -11.33 -2.04 7.62
N LEU A 57 -10.39 -1.91 6.68
CA LEU A 57 -10.69 -1.50 5.30
C LEU A 57 -11.59 -2.52 4.59
N PHE A 58 -11.28 -3.81 4.73
CA PHE A 58 -12.06 -4.89 4.13
C PHE A 58 -13.49 -4.85 4.65
N LEU A 59 -13.67 -4.77 5.98
CA LEU A 59 -14.98 -4.69 6.62
C LEU A 59 -15.75 -3.43 6.21
N SER A 60 -15.06 -2.29 6.00
CA SER A 60 -15.70 -1.07 5.51
C SER A 60 -16.08 -1.16 4.02
N ALA A 61 -15.36 -1.94 3.23
CA ALA A 61 -15.61 -2.10 1.79
C ALA A 61 -16.71 -3.14 1.52
N THR A 62 -16.82 -4.19 2.33
CA THR A 62 -17.89 -5.18 2.25
C THR A 62 -19.15 -4.64 2.92
N LYS A 63 -20.28 -4.66 2.20
CA LYS A 63 -21.55 -3.99 2.56
C LYS A 63 -22.27 -4.57 3.80
N GLU A 64 -21.61 -5.34 4.66
CA GLU A 64 -22.22 -5.89 5.88
C GLU A 64 -22.60 -4.82 6.91
N ASN A 65 -22.03 -3.61 6.81
CA ASN A 65 -22.28 -2.51 7.75
C ASN A 65 -22.93 -1.27 7.12
N LYS A 66 -23.97 -1.41 6.30
CA LYS A 66 -24.73 -0.25 5.74
C LYS A 66 -25.37 0.68 6.78
N LYS A 67 -25.39 0.32 8.07
CA LYS A 67 -25.99 1.10 9.16
C LYS A 67 -24.99 1.67 10.17
N CYS A 68 -23.71 1.31 10.10
CA CYS A 68 -22.68 1.82 11.00
C CYS A 68 -21.80 2.81 10.25
N ASN A 69 -21.47 3.93 10.89
CA ASN A 69 -20.51 4.92 10.41
C ASN A 69 -19.34 4.22 9.71
N GLN A 70 -19.20 4.44 8.40
CA GLN A 70 -18.13 3.85 7.59
C GLN A 70 -16.80 4.28 8.21
N TRP A 71 -16.11 3.34 8.84
CA TRP A 71 -14.78 3.60 9.38
C TRP A 71 -13.87 4.01 8.21
N ARG A 72 -13.19 5.14 8.36
CA ARG A 72 -12.19 5.62 7.40
C ARG A 72 -10.87 5.78 8.12
N PRO A 73 -9.77 5.29 7.55
CA PRO A 73 -8.46 5.54 8.13
C PRO A 73 -8.14 7.04 8.04
N PRO A 74 -7.42 7.60 9.04
CA PRO A 74 -6.90 8.97 8.95
C PRO A 74 -6.07 9.22 7.68
N THR A 75 -5.27 8.24 7.27
CA THR A 75 -4.47 8.28 6.05
C THR A 75 -4.69 7.02 5.23
N PHE A 76 -5.14 7.19 3.99
CA PHE A 76 -5.27 6.08 3.05
C PHE A 76 -3.91 5.69 2.48
N LEU A 77 -3.50 4.43 2.63
CA LEU A 77 -2.24 3.92 2.07
C LEU A 77 -2.47 3.32 0.69
N ARG A 78 -1.76 3.82 -0.31
CA ARG A 78 -1.69 3.23 -1.65
C ARG A 78 -0.34 2.60 -1.90
N VAL A 79 -0.37 1.36 -2.36
CA VAL A 79 0.81 0.65 -2.85
C VAL A 79 0.93 0.88 -4.35
N ASP A 80 2.13 1.18 -4.82
CA ASP A 80 2.44 1.35 -6.23
C ASP A 80 1.96 0.16 -7.09
N VAL A 81 1.21 0.49 -8.14
CA VAL A 81 0.54 -0.44 -9.07
C VAL A 81 1.54 -1.36 -9.76
N ALA A 82 2.74 -0.88 -10.10
CA ALA A 82 3.76 -1.72 -10.75
C ALA A 82 4.14 -2.94 -9.89
N HIS A 83 4.25 -2.74 -8.57
CA HIS A 83 4.56 -3.80 -7.63
C HIS A 83 3.37 -4.76 -7.45
N VAL A 84 2.13 -4.24 -7.46
CA VAL A 84 0.92 -5.06 -7.41
C VAL A 84 0.81 -5.93 -8.66
N MET A 85 1.04 -5.37 -9.85
CA MET A 85 1.06 -6.13 -11.10
C MET A 85 2.12 -7.22 -11.06
N HIS A 86 3.35 -6.90 -10.64
CA HIS A 86 4.43 -7.88 -10.45
C HIS A 86 4.08 -8.97 -9.43
N PHE A 87 3.29 -8.67 -8.41
CA PHE A 87 2.81 -9.69 -7.47
C PHE A 87 1.76 -10.60 -8.10
N CYS A 88 0.78 -10.04 -8.79
CA CYS A 88 -0.22 -10.80 -9.53
C CYS A 88 0.44 -11.72 -10.57
N THR A 89 1.54 -11.29 -11.20
CA THR A 89 2.22 -12.14 -12.19
C THR A 89 2.78 -13.44 -11.61
N LYS A 90 3.05 -13.46 -10.30
CA LYS A 90 3.58 -14.63 -9.58
C LYS A 90 2.50 -15.63 -9.19
N TRP A 91 1.21 -15.32 -9.35
CA TRP A 91 0.14 -16.24 -8.99
C TRP A 91 0.13 -17.47 -9.88
N LYS A 92 -0.02 -18.66 -9.26
CA LYS A 92 0.03 -19.95 -9.96
C LYS A 92 -1.00 -20.03 -11.10
N CYS A 93 -2.21 -19.50 -10.88
CA CYS A 93 -3.28 -19.48 -11.87
C CYS A 93 -2.95 -18.63 -13.10
N ILE A 94 -2.22 -17.52 -12.93
CA ILE A 94 -1.82 -16.64 -14.03
C ILE A 94 -0.55 -17.18 -14.70
N LYS A 95 0.41 -17.69 -13.92
CA LYS A 95 1.64 -18.33 -14.45
C LYS A 95 1.36 -19.57 -15.30
N ALA A 96 0.28 -20.30 -15.03
CA ALA A 96 -0.17 -21.43 -15.83
C ALA A 96 -0.71 -21.01 -17.21
N GLN A 97 -1.08 -19.73 -17.38
CA GLN A 97 -1.62 -19.18 -18.62
C GLN A 97 -0.47 -18.55 -19.43
N LYS A 98 0.29 -19.37 -20.17
CA LYS A 98 1.46 -18.93 -20.97
C LYS A 98 1.17 -17.78 -21.95
N HIS A 99 -0.07 -17.63 -22.43
CA HIS A 99 -0.42 -16.69 -23.52
C HIS A 99 -0.96 -15.32 -23.09
N ILE A 100 -1.24 -15.08 -21.80
CA ILE A 100 -1.81 -13.79 -21.35
C ILE A 100 -0.72 -12.74 -21.12
N PHE A 101 0.47 -13.15 -20.65
CA PHE A 101 1.55 -12.22 -20.34
C PHE A 101 2.14 -11.50 -21.55
N GLU A 102 2.34 -12.21 -22.66
CA GLU A 102 2.89 -11.60 -23.88
C GLU A 102 1.97 -10.51 -24.43
N LYS A 103 0.64 -10.71 -24.41
CA LYS A 103 -0.31 -9.70 -24.91
C LYS A 103 -0.41 -8.48 -24.01
N PHE A 104 -0.40 -8.65 -22.69
CA PHE A 104 -0.60 -7.55 -21.74
C PHE A 104 0.59 -6.57 -21.71
N PHE A 105 1.83 -7.07 -21.81
CA PHE A 105 3.01 -6.21 -21.90
C PHE A 105 3.21 -5.63 -23.31
N SER A 106 2.87 -6.39 -24.37
CA SER A 106 2.99 -5.89 -25.75
C SER A 106 1.97 -4.81 -26.12
N SER A 107 0.83 -4.73 -25.43
CA SER A 107 -0.16 -3.67 -25.63
C SER A 107 0.16 -2.38 -24.89
N HIS A 108 1.02 -2.42 -23.87
CA HIS A 108 1.42 -1.23 -23.10
C HIS A 108 2.61 -0.50 -23.73
N ASN A 109 3.50 -1.23 -24.42
CA ASN A 109 4.62 -0.65 -25.18
C ASN A 109 4.22 -0.10 -26.56
N ARG A 110 2.93 0.01 -26.87
CA ARG A 110 2.43 0.45 -28.20
C ARG A 110 1.69 1.78 -28.16
N THR A 111 1.64 2.45 -27.01
CA THR A 111 0.94 3.74 -26.84
C THR A 111 1.89 4.93 -26.62
N ASP A 112 3.20 4.72 -26.77
CA ASP A 112 4.24 5.75 -26.57
C ASP A 112 5.04 6.08 -27.86
N ASP A 113 4.47 5.84 -29.05
CA ASP A 113 4.98 6.32 -30.35
C ASP A 113 3.97 7.22 -31.06
#